data_AF-A0A1W9I3U3-F1
#
_entry.id   AF-A0A1W9I3U3-F1
#
_cell.length_a   1.000
_cell.length_b   1.000
_cell.length_c   1.000
_cell.angle_alpha   90.00
_cell.angle_beta   90.00
_cell.angle_gamma   90.00
#
_symmetry.space_group_name_H-M   'P 1'
#
loop_
_entity.id
_entity.type
_entity.pdbx_description
1 polymer ?
#
loop_
_entity_poly.entity_id
_entity_poly.type
_entity_poly.pdbx_seq_one_letter_code
_entity_poly.pdbx_strand_id
1 'polypeptide(L)'
;MATSANVAVFKYDGSRQCERDSGTSLEAMQKRELKGIKVIKSSKQPDGNMRASVCGGKTGLMNVYEISEKDLNKAEKRGFKKLPPP
;
A
#
# COMPACT_ATOMS: atom_id res chain seq x y z
N MET A 1 0.62 25.14 16.81
CA MET A 1 1.11 23.76 16.99
C MET A 1 0.93 23.04 15.66
N ALA A 2 2.01 22.62 15.00
CA ALA A 2 1.91 21.86 13.75
C ALA A 2 1.58 20.41 14.11
N THR A 3 0.30 20.05 14.06
CA THR A 3 -0.15 18.66 14.01
C THR A 3 0.49 18.06 12.76
N SER A 4 1.58 17.30 12.93
CA SER A 4 2.13 16.48 11.86
C SER A 4 1.12 15.38 11.57
N ALA A 5 0.10 15.72 10.79
CA ALA A 5 -0.91 14.79 10.34
C ALA A 5 -0.20 13.76 9.46
N ASN A 6 -0.17 12.53 9.96
CA ASN A 6 0.27 11.39 9.19
C ASN A 6 -0.95 10.82 8.49
N VAL A 7 -0.77 10.40 7.25
CA VAL A 7 -1.81 9.78 6.47
C VAL A 7 -1.37 8.39 6.08
N ALA A 8 -2.28 7.43 6.21
CA ALA A 8 -2.08 6.11 5.65
C ALA A 8 -2.42 6.15 4.17
N VAL A 9 -1.55 5.60 3.34
CA VAL A 9 -1.77 5.40 1.91
C VAL A 9 -1.59 3.93 1.58
N PHE A 10 -2.37 3.41 0.64
CA PHE A 10 -2.31 2.01 0.25
C PHE A 10 -2.19 1.83 -1.26
N LYS A 11 -1.59 0.72 -1.66
CA LYS A 11 -1.51 0.26 -3.05
C LYS A 11 -1.56 -1.26 -3.08
N TYR A 12 -2.32 -1.83 -4.02
CA TYR A 12 -2.36 -3.27 -4.20
C TYR A 12 -0.99 -3.79 -4.60
N ASP A 13 -0.56 -4.91 -4.00
CA ASP A 13 0.76 -5.47 -4.27
C ASP A 13 0.84 -6.23 -5.60
N GLY A 14 -0.32 -6.45 -6.23
CA GLY A 14 -0.45 -7.15 -7.51
C GLY A 14 -0.45 -8.67 -7.38
N SER A 15 -0.39 -9.22 -6.17
CA SER A 15 -0.35 -10.67 -5.95
C SER A 15 -1.59 -11.38 -6.50
N ARG A 16 -1.35 -12.58 -7.01
CA ARG A 16 -2.33 -13.49 -7.56
C ARG A 16 -2.44 -14.76 -6.72
N GLN A 17 -3.65 -15.27 -6.62
CA GLN A 17 -3.97 -16.51 -5.94
C GLN A 17 -3.33 -17.69 -6.67
N CYS A 18 -2.80 -18.64 -5.91
CA CYS A 18 -2.02 -19.80 -6.37
C CYS A 18 -0.64 -19.48 -6.99
N GLU A 19 -0.29 -18.22 -7.25
CA GLU A 19 1.05 -17.83 -7.69
C GLU A 19 1.89 -17.37 -6.50
N ARG A 20 2.81 -18.23 -6.03
CA ARG A 20 3.82 -17.85 -5.03
C ARG A 20 4.68 -16.70 -5.57
N ASP A 21 4.94 -15.71 -4.72
CA ASP A 21 5.79 -14.54 -5.01
C ASP A 21 5.32 -13.63 -6.17
N SER A 22 4.07 -13.76 -6.63
CA SER A 22 3.47 -12.88 -7.64
C SER A 22 3.27 -11.42 -7.18
N GLY A 23 3.49 -11.15 -5.90
CA GLY A 23 3.24 -9.87 -5.26
C GLY A 23 4.50 -9.05 -5.01
N THR A 24 4.37 -7.73 -5.05
CA THR A 24 5.47 -6.84 -4.66
C THR A 24 5.54 -6.73 -3.12
N SER A 25 6.66 -7.13 -2.53
CA SER A 25 6.89 -6.97 -1.08
C SER A 25 6.86 -5.49 -0.64
N LEU A 26 6.52 -5.26 0.64
CA LEU A 26 6.46 -3.91 1.23
C LEU A 26 7.75 -3.13 0.98
N GLU A 27 8.90 -3.73 1.24
CA GLU A 27 10.20 -3.08 1.04
C GLU A 27 10.49 -2.78 -0.43
N ALA A 28 10.18 -3.70 -1.33
CA ALA A 28 10.44 -3.54 -2.76
C ALA A 28 9.60 -2.40 -3.34
N MET A 29 8.31 -2.34 -3.00
CA MET A 29 7.41 -1.27 -3.42
C MET A 29 7.81 0.07 -2.77
N GLN A 30 8.17 0.08 -1.49
CA GLN A 30 8.65 1.29 -0.82
C GLN A 30 9.91 1.84 -1.48
N LYS A 31 10.92 0.99 -1.73
CA LYS A 31 12.20 1.39 -2.34
C LYS A 31 12.03 1.90 -3.78
N ARG A 32 11.09 1.33 -4.55
CA ARG A 32 10.84 1.73 -5.94
C ARG A 32 9.92 2.95 -6.06
N GLU A 33 8.79 2.92 -5.37
CA GLU A 33 7.68 3.86 -5.60
C GLU A 33 7.65 5.01 -4.58
N LEU A 34 8.07 4.76 -3.33
CA LEU A 34 8.14 5.76 -2.26
C LEU A 34 9.55 6.35 -2.09
N LYS A 35 10.39 6.27 -3.13
CA LYS A 35 11.73 6.85 -3.12
C LYS A 35 11.64 8.37 -2.91
N GLY A 36 12.24 8.85 -1.82
CA GLY A 36 12.20 10.27 -1.44
C GLY A 36 10.97 10.68 -0.61
N ILE A 37 10.14 9.71 -0.18
CA ILE A 37 9.07 9.90 0.79
C ILE A 37 9.47 9.19 2.08
N LYS A 38 9.33 9.86 3.23
CA LYS A 38 9.63 9.26 4.53
C LYS A 38 8.44 8.41 4.98
N VAL A 39 8.60 7.10 4.91
CA VAL A 39 7.65 6.14 5.49
C VAL A 39 7.90 6.02 6.99
N ILE A 40 6.86 6.25 7.76
CA ILE A 40 6.85 6.16 9.23
C ILE A 40 6.52 4.74 9.65
N LYS A 41 5.52 4.13 8.98
CA LYS A 41 5.05 2.78 9.24
C LYS A 41 4.70 2.10 7.93
N SER A 42 4.94 0.79 7.83
CA SER A 42 4.50 -0.01 6.70
C SER A 42 3.82 -1.28 7.21
N SER A 43 2.74 -1.69 6.56
CA SER A 43 2.00 -2.89 6.92
C SER A 43 1.35 -3.48 5.68
N LYS A 44 1.30 -4.81 5.60
CA LYS A 44 0.64 -5.53 4.50
C LYS A 44 -0.63 -6.12 5.05
N GLN A 45 -1.75 -5.81 4.43
CA GLN A 45 -3.05 -6.28 4.87
C GLN A 45 -3.97 -6.57 3.67
N PRO A 46 -4.92 -7.50 3.80
CA PRO A 46 -5.94 -7.72 2.79
C PRO A 46 -6.91 -6.53 2.73
N ASP A 47 -7.64 -6.41 1.62
CA ASP A 47 -8.65 -5.37 1.41
C ASP A 47 -9.97 -5.58 2.13
N GLY A 48 -10.05 -6.59 3.00
CA GLY A 48 -11.26 -6.93 3.75
C GLY A 48 -12.39 -7.49 2.88
N ASN A 49 -12.25 -7.45 1.56
CA ASN A 49 -13.24 -7.96 0.63
C ASN A 49 -13.13 -9.48 0.53
N MET A 50 -14.25 -10.18 0.67
CA MET A 50 -14.33 -11.59 0.33
C MET A 50 -14.11 -11.76 -1.18
N ARG A 51 -13.05 -12.46 -1.54
CA ARG A 51 -12.69 -12.77 -2.93
C ARG A 51 -12.83 -14.26 -3.15
N ALA A 52 -13.38 -14.65 -4.30
CA ALA A 52 -13.42 -16.06 -4.68
C ALA A 52 -12.00 -16.62 -4.76
N SER A 53 -11.76 -17.79 -4.15
CA SER A 53 -10.46 -18.46 -4.17
C SER A 53 -10.25 -19.19 -5.49
N VAL A 54 -9.86 -18.45 -6.54
CA VAL A 54 -9.60 -19.01 -7.88
C VAL A 54 -8.15 -18.75 -8.27
N CYS A 55 -7.47 -19.77 -8.82
CA CYS A 55 -6.08 -19.59 -9.26
C CYS A 55 -6.00 -18.53 -10.38
N GLY A 56 -5.03 -17.62 -10.26
CA GLY A 56 -4.89 -16.44 -11.15
C GLY A 56 -5.78 -15.25 -10.76
N GLY A 57 -6.68 -15.41 -9.80
CA GLY A 57 -7.46 -14.32 -9.22
C GLY A 57 -6.58 -13.35 -8.42
N LYS A 58 -7.03 -12.12 -8.22
CA LYS A 58 -6.33 -11.14 -7.38
C LYS A 58 -6.48 -11.53 -5.91
N THR A 59 -5.39 -11.64 -5.17
CA THR A 59 -5.42 -12.00 -3.74
C THR A 59 -6.04 -10.90 -2.87
N GLY A 60 -6.03 -9.65 -3.32
CA GLY A 60 -6.55 -8.51 -2.55
C GLY A 60 -5.59 -7.98 -1.51
N LEU A 61 -4.31 -8.37 -1.56
CA LEU A 61 -3.30 -7.86 -0.64
C LEU A 61 -2.92 -6.43 -1.03
N MET A 62 -2.85 -5.58 0.00
CA MET A 62 -2.51 -4.18 -0.11
C MET A 62 -1.31 -3.87 0.78
N ASN A 63 -0.36 -3.14 0.20
CA ASN A 63 0.73 -2.56 0.93
C ASN A 63 0.30 -1.18 1.42
N VAL A 64 0.26 -1.01 2.73
CA VAL A 64 -0.14 0.22 3.41
C VAL A 64 1.10 0.88 4.01
N TYR A 65 1.21 2.19 3.80
CA TYR A 65 2.32 3.01 4.26
C TYR A 65 1.79 4.25 4.95
N GLU A 66 2.30 4.53 6.13
CA GLU A 66 2.05 5.77 6.84
C GLU A 66 3.14 6.76 6.46
N ILE A 67 2.72 7.90 5.90
CA ILE A 67 3.60 8.97 5.42
C ILE A 67 3.12 10.31 5.96
N SER A 68 3.96 11.34 5.86
CA SER A 68 3.51 12.70 6.17
C SER A 68 2.44 13.15 5.17
N GLU A 69 1.40 13.86 5.62
CA GLU A 69 0.37 14.42 4.73
C GLU A 69 0.95 15.31 3.62
N LYS A 70 2.10 15.94 3.87
CA LYS A 70 2.83 16.74 2.86
C LYS A 70 3.29 15.92 1.64
N ASP A 71 3.53 14.62 1.84
CA ASP A 71 3.95 13.70 0.78
C ASP A 71 2.77 12.95 0.14
N LEU A 72 1.53 13.17 0.62
CA LEU A 72 0.32 12.52 0.09
C LEU A 72 0.20 12.69 -1.43
N ASN A 73 0.32 13.92 -1.91
CA ASN A 73 0.25 14.23 -3.35
C ASN A 73 1.31 13.47 -4.16
N LYS A 74 2.53 13.31 -3.61
CA LYS A 74 3.58 12.52 -4.27
C LYS A 74 3.20 11.05 -4.35
N ALA A 75 2.65 10.48 -3.28
CA ALA A 75 2.20 9.10 -3.26
C ALA A 75 1.02 8.88 -4.22
N GLU A 76 0.05 9.79 -4.26
CA GLU A 76 -1.09 9.74 -5.18
C GLU A 76 -0.67 9.76 -6.65
N LYS A 77 0.34 10.59 -7.00
CA LYS A 77 0.95 10.59 -8.35
C LYS A 77 1.63 9.26 -8.72
N ARG A 78 2.00 8.44 -7.73
CA ARG A 78 2.55 7.10 -7.91
C ARG A 78 1.46 6.01 -7.89
N GLY A 79 0.20 6.40 -7.81
CA GLY A 79 -0.95 5.50 -7.79
C GLY A 79 -1.27 4.90 -6.41
N PHE A 80 -0.73 5.46 -5.32
CA PHE A 80 -1.23 5.15 -3.99
C PHE A 80 -2.55 5.88 -3.74
N LYS A 81 -3.41 5.28 -2.91
CA LYS A 81 -4.68 5.89 -2.50
C LYS A 81 -4.65 6.17 -1.01
N LYS A 82 -5.25 7.27 -0.56
CA LYS A 82 -5.42 7.54 0.88
C LYS A 82 -6.30 6.44 1.48
N LEU A 83 -5.79 5.80 2.53
CA LEU A 83 -6.57 4.88 3.36
C LEU A 83 -7.32 5.75 4.38
N PRO A 84 -8.66 5.71 4.42
CA PRO A 84 -9.41 6.41 5.45
C PRO A 84 -9.03 5.85 6.83
N PRO A 85 -9.03 6.70 7.88
CA PRO A 85 -8.89 6.21 9.24
C PRO A 85 -10.04 5.24 9.56
N PRO A 86 -9.80 4.25 10.45
CA PRO A 86 -10.85 3.35 10.94
C PRO A 86 -11.97 4.09 11.67
#